data_AF-A0A7X2D848-F1
#
_entry.id   AF-A0A7X2D848-F1
#
_cell.length_a   1.000
_cell.length_b   1.000
_cell.length_c   1.000
_cell.angle_alpha   90.00
_cell.angle_beta   90.00
_cell.angle_gamma   90.00
#
_symmetry.space_group_name_H-M   'P 1'
#
loop_
_entity.id
_entity.type
_entity.pdbx_description
1 polymer ?
#
loop_
_entity_poly.entity_id
_entity_poly.type
_entity_poly.pdbx_seq_one_letter_code
_entity_poly.pdbx_strand_id
1 'polypeptide(L)' 'MTIAPMVEPEKTRPYFRRMKELFELVKVEKIPEVKMKWLSIGMSDDFPVAVEEGSNMLRLGRAIFEGDD' A
#
# COMPACT_ATOMS: atom_id res chain seq x y z
N MET A 1 1.66 -6.53 2.84
CA MET A 1 0.49 -5.64 3.07
C MET A 1 0.79 -4.80 4.30
N THR A 2 0.37 -3.55 4.33
CA THR A 2 0.38 -2.75 5.56
C THR A 2 -0.75 -1.72 5.56
N ILE A 3 -1.14 -1.26 6.76
CA ILE A 3 -1.97 -0.09 7.01
C ILE A 3 -1.08 0.89 7.77
N ALA A 4 -0.88 2.09 7.21
CA ALA A 4 -0.07 3.12 7.84
C ALA A 4 -0.80 3.74 9.05
N PRO A 5 -0.09 4.43 9.95
CA PRO A 5 -0.73 5.21 11.01
C PRO A 5 -1.70 6.27 10.44
N MET A 6 -2.70 6.65 11.22
CA MET A 6 -3.60 7.76 10.87
C MET A 6 -2.88 9.09 11.10
N VAL A 7 -2.20 9.54 10.06
CA VAL A 7 -1.45 10.81 9.99
C VAL A 7 -1.72 11.45 8.64
N GLU A 8 -1.20 12.66 8.42
CA GLU A 8 -1.25 13.29 7.09
C GLU A 8 -0.69 12.33 6.01
N PRO A 9 -1.29 12.28 4.81
CA PRO A 9 -0.95 11.27 3.80
C PRO A 9 0.55 11.18 3.51
N GLU A 10 1.24 12.31 3.39
CA GLU A 10 2.67 12.34 3.08
C GLU A 10 3.54 11.70 4.17
N LYS A 11 3.11 11.76 5.44
CA LYS A 11 3.80 11.11 6.56
C LYS A 11 3.67 9.59 6.53
N THR A 12 2.81 9.02 5.68
CA THR A 12 2.70 7.58 5.46
C THR A 12 3.79 7.04 4.52
N ARG A 13 4.39 7.89 3.69
CA ARG A 13 5.42 7.52 2.69
C ARG A 13 6.54 6.62 3.22
N PRO A 14 7.20 6.90 4.37
CA PRO A 14 8.26 6.03 4.87
C PRO A 14 7.78 4.60 5.15
N TYR A 15 6.52 4.40 5.55
CA TYR A 15 5.94 3.09 5.79
C TYR A 15 5.70 2.33 4.49
N PHE A 16 5.19 3.02 3.46
CA PHE A 16 4.98 2.45 2.13
C PHE A 16 6.27 2.08 1.44
N ARG A 17 7.27 2.96 1.50
CA ARG A 17 8.62 2.70 0.99
C ARG A 17 9.23 1.46 1.65
N ARG A 18 9.17 1.39 2.97
CA ARG A 18 9.71 0.24 3.71
C ARG A 18 8.97 -1.06 3.35
N MET A 19 7.66 -1.01 3.19
CA MET A 19 6.88 -2.17 2.75
C MET A 19 7.24 -2.59 1.31
N LYS A 20 7.50 -1.63 0.41
CA LYS A 20 7.96 -1.91 -0.96
C LYS A 20 9.31 -2.62 -0.98
N GLU A 21 10.27 -2.15 -0.17
CA GLU A 21 11.59 -2.78 -0.04
C GLU A 21 11.46 -4.24 0.43
N LEU A 22 10.66 -4.49 1.47
CA LEU A 22 10.41 -5.84 1.98
C LEU A 22 9.69 -6.72 0.94
N PHE A 23 8.75 -6.14 0.19
CA PHE A 23 8.06 -6.85 -0.88
C PHE A 23 9.02 -7.30 -1.98
N GLU A 24 9.91 -6.42 -2.44
CA GLU A 24 10.91 -6.78 -3.47
C GLU A 24 11.96 -7.75 -2.91
N LEU A 25 12.35 -7.62 -1.63
CA LEU A 25 13.23 -8.58 -0.97
C LEU A 25 12.64 -10.00 -1.02
N VAL A 26 11.41 -10.18 -0.54
CA VAL A 26 10.76 -11.51 -0.55
C VAL A 26 10.57 -12.04 -1.98
N LYS A 27 10.34 -11.13 -2.95
CA LYS A 27 10.18 -11.50 -4.36
C LYS A 27 11.47 -12.07 -4.96
N VAL A 28 12.65 -11.56 -4.57
CA VAL A 28 13.94 -12.07 -5.08
C VAL A 28 14.40 -13.36 -4.41
N GLU A 29 13.91 -13.67 -3.21
CA GLU A 29 14.20 -14.94 -2.51
C GLU A 29 13.65 -16.17 -3.24
N LYS A 30 12.69 -15.99 -4.17
CA LYS A 30 12.10 -17.07 -4.99
C LYS A 30 11.64 -18.28 -4.14
N ILE A 31 11.05 -18.00 -2.97
CA ILE A 31 10.55 -19.01 -2.05
C ILE A 31 9.56 -19.93 -2.82
N PRO A 32 9.72 -21.26 -2.74
CA PRO A 32 8.82 -22.19 -3.41
C PRO A 32 7.36 -21.89 -3.11
N GLU A 33 6.52 -21.91 -4.16
CA GLU A 33 5.07 -21.66 -4.10
C GLU A 33 4.64 -20.24 -3.67
N VAL A 34 5.57 -19.34 -3.35
CA VAL A 34 5.27 -17.95 -3.01
C VAL A 34 5.36 -17.06 -4.24
N LYS A 35 4.29 -16.29 -4.51
CA LYS A 35 4.25 -15.29 -5.59
C LYS A 35 3.97 -13.90 -5.03
N MET A 36 4.97 -13.04 -5.04
CA MET A 36 4.83 -11.63 -4.67
C MET A 36 4.21 -10.84 -5.83
N LYS A 37 2.91 -11.03 -6.06
CA LYS A 37 2.14 -10.36 -7.13
C LYS A 37 1.59 -9.00 -6.69
N TRP A 38 1.19 -8.88 -5.42
CA TRP A 38 0.40 -7.75 -4.93
C TRP A 38 1.11 -6.99 -3.81
N LEU A 39 1.46 -5.74 -4.07
CA LEU A 39 1.81 -4.78 -3.05
C LEU A 39 0.52 -4.07 -2.60
N SER A 40 -0.19 -4.70 -1.67
CA SER A 40 -1.41 -4.13 -1.10
C SER A 40 -1.10 -3.12 0.01
N ILE A 41 -1.06 -1.85 -0.37
CA ILE A 41 -0.85 -0.68 0.51
C ILE A 41 -1.75 0.46 0.02
N GLY A 42 -2.13 1.39 0.90
CA GLY A 42 -3.04 2.49 0.57
C GLY A 42 -4.52 2.19 0.86
N MET A 43 -5.16 3.14 1.53
CA MET A 43 -6.58 3.23 1.87
C MET A 43 -7.13 4.61 1.48
N SER A 44 -8.40 4.89 1.78
CA SER A 44 -9.10 6.10 1.34
C SER A 44 -8.34 7.43 1.56
N ASP A 45 -7.58 7.58 2.64
CA ASP A 45 -6.92 8.85 2.95
C ASP A 45 -5.51 8.99 2.37
N ASP A 46 -4.84 7.87 2.08
CA ASP A 46 -3.41 7.85 1.75
C ASP A 46 -3.10 7.16 0.40
N PHE A 47 -4.13 6.77 -0.35
CA PHE A 47 -3.95 6.07 -1.62
C PHE A 47 -3.14 6.82 -2.68
N PRO A 48 -3.15 8.17 -2.80
CA PRO A 48 -2.30 8.85 -3.78
C PRO A 48 -0.81 8.60 -3.52
N VAL A 49 -0.38 8.73 -2.25
CA VAL A 49 1.00 8.45 -1.82
C VAL A 49 1.32 6.97 -1.98
N ALA A 50 0.36 6.08 -1.71
CA ALA A 50 0.53 4.64 -1.92
C ALA A 50 0.76 4.29 -3.41
N VAL A 51 0.07 4.95 -4.33
CA VAL A 51 0.26 4.77 -5.79
C VAL A 51 1.67 5.21 -6.20
N GLU A 52 2.12 6.37 -5.72
CA GLU A 52 3.48 6.88 -5.98
C GLU A 52 4.58 5.94 -5.47
N GLU A 53 4.38 5.32 -4.29
CA GLU A 53 5.31 4.33 -3.73
C GLU A 53 5.10 2.90 -4.30
N GLY A 54 4.30 2.77 -5.37
CA GLY A 54 4.23 1.56 -6.19
C GLY A 54 3.18 0.55 -5.80
N SER A 55 2.12 0.96 -5.08
CA SER A 55 0.95 0.10 -4.83
C SER A 55 0.34 -0.38 -6.13
N ASN A 56 -0.05 -1.66 -6.16
CA ASN A 56 -0.80 -2.25 -7.26
C ASN A 56 -2.12 -2.89 -6.81
N MET A 57 -2.51 -2.64 -5.55
CA MET A 57 -3.76 -3.06 -4.96
C MET A 57 -4.14 -2.11 -3.81
N LEU A 58 -5.09 -1.22 -4.07
CA LEU A 58 -5.64 -0.28 -3.10
C LEU A 58 -6.85 -0.87 -2.36
N ARG A 59 -7.19 -0.30 -1.20
CA ARG A 59 -8.36 -0.67 -0.39
C ARG A 59 -9.22 0.56 -0.09
N LEU A 60 -10.13 0.90 -1.00
CA LEU A 60 -10.90 2.14 -0.94
C LEU A 60 -12.32 1.87 -0.45
N GLY A 61 -12.66 2.43 0.71
CA GLY A 61 -14.00 2.37 1.30
C GLY A 61 -14.68 3.72 1.14
N ARG A 62 -14.41 4.63 2.10
CA ARG A 62 -14.92 6.01 2.12
C ARG A 62 -14.76 6.75 0.78
N ALA A 63 -13.60 6.65 0.14
CA ALA A 63 -13.37 7.31 -1.15
C ALA A 63 -14.28 6.83 -2.31
N ILE A 64 -14.98 5.70 -2.16
CA ILE A 64 -15.93 5.16 -3.15
C ILE A 64 -17.37 5.26 -2.65
N PHE A 65 -17.61 5.01 -1.36
CA PHE A 65 -18.95 4.77 -0.82
C PHE A 65 -19.48 5.85 0.11
N GLU A 66 -18.65 6.79 0.58
CA GLU A 66 -19.18 8.01 1.21
C GLU A 66 -19.52 9.00 0.09
N GLY A 67 -20.82 9.16 -0.17
CA GLY A 67 -21.35 10.21 -1.01
C GLY A 67 -21.56 11.50 -0.22
N ASP A 68 -21.68 12.61 -0.95
CA ASP A 68 -22.11 13.90 -0.41
C ASP A 68 -23.60 13.81 -0.02
N ASP A 69 -23.90 13.41 1.20
CA ASP A 69 -25.22 13.63 1.84
C ASP A 69 -25.27 15.00 2.53
#